data_AF-A0A348WCM0-F1
#
_entry.id   AF-A0A348WCM0-F1
#
_cell.length_a   1.000
_cell.length_b   1.000
_cell.length_c   1.000
_cell.angle_alpha   90.00
_cell.angle_beta   90.00
_cell.angle_gamma   90.00
#
_symmetry.space_group_name_H-M   'P 1'
#
loop_
_entity.id
_entity.type
_entity.pdbx_description
1 polymer ?
#
loop_
_entity_poly.entity_id
_entity_poly.type
_entity_poly.pdbx_seq_one_letter_code
_entity_poly.pdbx_strand_id
1 'polypeptide(L)'
;MLAVFLQTIPFFLIIGLGYGAGRSGFFPEAATAWLTKFVFYFALSAMLLRFSANLSLAEAFDLDFVLAYALASLAIYLLATLIAILRRLSVAEAAVEAQCAVIGNVGFLGLPMLAM
;
A
#
# COMPACT_ATOMS: atom_id res chain seq x y z
N MET A 1 11.20 -7.65 14.98
CA MET A 1 9.87 -7.13 15.33
C MET A 1 9.93 -5.70 15.85
N LEU A 2 10.62 -5.39 16.97
CA LEU A 2 10.69 -4.02 17.50
C LEU A 2 11.33 -3.01 16.54
N ALA A 3 12.42 -3.40 15.84
CA ALA A 3 13.07 -2.54 14.84
C ALA A 3 12.13 -2.15 13.69
N VAL A 4 11.34 -3.11 13.17
CA VAL A 4 10.34 -2.87 12.13
C VAL A 4 9.27 -1.88 12.61
N PHE A 5 8.80 -2.03 13.85
CA PHE A 5 7.84 -1.10 14.43
C PHE A 5 8.41 0.33 14.53
N LEU A 6 9.64 0.48 15.02
CA LEU A 6 10.29 1.79 15.10
C LEU A 6 10.52 2.43 13.72
N GLN A 7 10.76 1.62 12.68
CA GLN A 7 10.93 2.10 11.31
C GLN A 7 9.60 2.54 10.66
N THR A 8 8.47 1.93 11.04
CA THR A 8 7.15 2.30 10.49
C THR A 8 6.44 3.42 11.24
N ILE A 9 6.78 3.67 12.52
CA ILE A 9 6.20 4.78 13.32
C ILE A 9 6.24 6.13 12.59
N PRO A 10 7.37 6.61 12.04
CA PRO A 10 7.42 7.93 11.40
C PRO A 10 6.42 8.08 10.25
N PHE A 11 6.25 7.02 9.46
CA PHE A 11 5.29 6.98 8.37
C PHE A 11 3.85 7.13 8.88
N PHE A 12 3.47 6.34 9.88
CA PHE A 12 2.12 6.43 10.48
C PHE A 12 1.89 7.77 11.22
N LEU A 13 2.92 8.36 11.81
CA LEU A 13 2.83 9.70 12.41
C LEU A 13 2.53 10.77 11.36
N ILE A 14 3.17 10.71 10.18
CA ILE A 14 2.87 11.64 9.08
C ILE A 14 1.43 11.48 8.59
N ILE A 15 0.94 10.23 8.45
CA ILE A 15 -0.47 9.98 8.13
C ILE A 15 -1.39 10.58 9.20
N GLY A 16 -1.09 10.35 10.48
CA GLY A 16 -1.85 10.89 11.60
C GLY A 16 -1.90 12.42 11.61
N LEU A 17 -0.77 13.08 11.31
CA LEU A 17 -0.70 14.54 11.17
C LEU A 17 -1.57 15.03 9.99
N GLY A 18 -1.51 14.37 8.84
CA GLY A 18 -2.35 14.69 7.69
C GLY A 18 -3.85 14.53 7.99
N TYR A 19 -4.23 13.45 8.67
CA TYR A 19 -5.60 13.25 9.14
C TYR A 19 -6.04 14.34 10.11
N GLY A 20 -5.18 14.69 11.09
CA GLY A 20 -5.45 15.76 12.05
C GLY A 20 -5.67 17.10 11.38
N ALA A 21 -4.83 17.47 10.40
CA ALA A 21 -4.96 18.71 9.63
C ALA A 21 -6.25 18.76 8.80
N GLY A 22 -6.65 17.64 8.19
CA GLY A 22 -7.92 17.54 7.49
C GLY A 22 -9.12 17.65 8.44
N ARG A 23 -9.08 16.94 9.57
CA ARG A 23 -10.16 16.95 10.57
C ARG A 23 -10.33 18.30 11.26
N SER A 24 -9.24 19.04 11.49
CA SER A 24 -9.29 20.37 12.11
C SER A 24 -9.69 21.48 11.14
N GLY A 25 -9.90 21.18 9.85
CA GLY A 25 -10.19 22.18 8.83
C GLY A 25 -9.01 23.11 8.52
N PHE A 26 -7.78 22.70 8.83
CA PHE A 26 -6.58 23.48 8.51
C PHE A 26 -6.43 23.65 6.99
N PHE A 27 -6.84 22.64 6.23
CA PHE A 27 -7.02 22.71 4.79
C PHE A 27 -8.51 22.74 4.43
N PRO A 28 -8.97 23.69 3.60
CA PRO A 28 -10.28 23.61 2.96
C PRO A 28 -10.39 22.36 2.09
N GLU A 29 -11.59 21.82 1.90
CA GLU A 29 -11.82 20.61 1.09
C GLU A 29 -11.24 20.72 -0.33
N ALA A 30 -11.37 21.91 -0.94
CA ALA A 30 -10.80 22.18 -2.26
C ALA A 30 -9.26 22.04 -2.25
N ALA A 31 -8.58 22.51 -1.20
CA ALA A 31 -7.14 22.38 -1.08
C ALA A 31 -6.71 20.91 -0.93
N THR A 32 -7.46 20.12 -0.15
CA THR A 32 -7.23 18.67 -0.02
C THR A 32 -7.40 17.96 -1.37
N ALA A 33 -8.40 18.33 -2.18
CA ALA A 33 -8.60 17.76 -3.51
C ALA A 33 -7.43 18.06 -4.46
N TRP A 34 -6.93 19.30 -4.45
CA TRP A 34 -5.76 19.69 -5.25
C TRP A 34 -4.48 19.00 -4.77
N LEU A 35 -4.29 18.86 -3.46
CA LEU A 35 -3.15 18.14 -2.89
C LEU A 35 -3.16 16.67 -3.30
N THR A 36 -4.32 16.01 -3.23
CA THR A 36 -4.48 14.62 -3.69
C THR A 36 -4.11 14.48 -5.17
N LYS A 37 -4.61 15.37 -6.04
CA LYS A 37 -4.22 15.37 -7.46
C LYS A 37 -2.70 15.53 -7.63
N PHE A 38 -2.10 16.47 -6.92
CA PHE A 38 -0.65 16.66 -6.99
C PHE A 38 0.13 15.39 -6.60
N VAL A 39 -0.30 14.72 -5.52
CA VAL A 39 0.34 13.50 -5.05
C VAL A 39 0.24 12.39 -6.10
N PHE A 40 -0.94 12.15 -6.67
CA PHE A 40 -1.12 11.07 -7.65
C PHE A 40 -0.39 11.34 -8.97
N TYR A 41 -0.46 12.57 -9.51
CA TYR A 41 0.07 12.85 -10.84
C TYR A 41 1.57 13.16 -10.83
N PHE A 42 2.09 13.82 -9.79
CA PHE A 42 3.48 14.29 -9.76
C PHE A 42 4.32 13.55 -8.73
N ALA A 43 3.95 13.61 -7.45
CA ALA A 43 4.82 13.10 -6.38
C ALA A 43 4.99 11.58 -6.47
N LEU A 44 3.89 10.84 -6.63
CA LEU A 44 3.90 9.38 -6.74
C LEU A 44 4.60 8.93 -8.03
N SER A 45 4.28 9.57 -9.16
CA SER A 45 4.94 9.29 -10.45
C SER A 45 6.46 9.51 -10.37
N ALA A 46 6.90 10.62 -9.78
CA ALA A 46 8.32 10.91 -9.60
C ALA A 46 8.99 9.92 -8.64
N MET A 47 8.30 9.51 -7.56
CA MET A 47 8.79 8.49 -6.64
C MET A 47 8.97 7.14 -7.35
N LEU A 48 7.98 6.69 -8.13
CA LEU A 48 8.03 5.45 -8.90
C LEU A 48 9.18 5.48 -9.91
N LEU A 49 9.33 6.58 -10.65
CA LEU A 49 10.43 6.72 -11.61
C LEU A 49 11.79 6.69 -10.92
N ARG A 50 11.95 7.45 -9.83
CA ARG A 50 13.19 7.46 -9.04
C ARG A 50 13.50 6.07 -8.49
N PHE A 51 12.50 5.37 -7.95
CA PHE A 51 12.67 4.02 -7.44
C PHE A 51 13.14 3.07 -8.55
N SER A 52 12.42 3.00 -9.67
CA SER A 52 12.78 2.15 -10.81
C SER A 52 14.14 2.49 -11.42
N ALA A 53 14.56 3.76 -11.40
CA ALA A 53 15.83 4.19 -11.95
C ALA A 53 17.05 3.88 -11.06
N ASN A 54 16.85 3.73 -9.74
CA ASN A 54 17.94 3.52 -8.78
C ASN A 54 17.99 2.08 -8.23
N LEU A 55 16.93 1.28 -8.44
CA LEU A 55 16.89 -0.10 -7.95
C LEU A 55 17.64 -1.04 -8.90
N SER A 56 18.72 -1.64 -8.42
CA SER A 56 19.33 -2.78 -9.09
C SER A 56 18.41 -4.00 -8.95
N LEU A 57 17.85 -4.49 -10.06
CA LEU A 57 17.02 -5.70 -10.10
C LEU A 57 17.75 -6.92 -9.51
N ALA A 58 19.08 -6.99 -9.67
CA ALA A 58 19.89 -8.09 -9.14
C ALA A 58 20.06 -8.02 -7.61
N GLU A 59 20.01 -6.83 -7.02
CA GLU A 59 20.11 -6.64 -5.56
C GLU A 59 18.73 -6.72 -4.88
N ALA A 60 17.66 -6.39 -5.61
CA ALA A 60 16.30 -6.40 -5.08
C ALA A 60 15.59 -7.76 -5.22
N PHE A 61 16.08 -8.64 -6.09
CA PHE A 61 15.46 -9.93 -6.33
C PHE A 61 16.01 -11.01 -5.40
N ASP A 62 15.30 -11.23 -4.29
CA ASP A 62 15.52 -12.35 -3.37
C ASP A 62 14.40 -13.39 -3.57
N LEU A 63 14.77 -14.61 -3.99
CA LEU A 63 13.80 -15.65 -4.31
C LEU A 63 13.02 -16.12 -3.07
N ASP A 64 13.67 -16.19 -1.91
CA ASP A 64 13.02 -16.60 -0.66
C ASP A 64 11.99 -15.55 -0.24
N PHE A 65 12.34 -14.27 -0.38
CA PHE A 65 11.40 -13.16 -0.15
C PHE A 65 10.22 -13.20 -1.13
N VAL A 66 10.49 -13.40 -2.42
CA VAL A 66 9.44 -13.48 -3.46
C VAL A 66 8.48 -14.62 -3.18
N LEU A 67 8.99 -15.80 -2.83
CA LEU A 67 8.17 -16.97 -2.50
C LEU A 67 7.36 -16.73 -1.22
N ALA A 68 7.98 -16.20 -0.17
CA ALA A 68 7.29 -15.88 1.08
C ALA A 68 6.14 -14.88 0.83
N TYR A 69 6.41 -13.82 0.06
CA TYR A 69 5.42 -12.80 -0.30
C TYR A 69 4.30 -13.38 -1.16
N ALA A 70 4.63 -14.17 -2.19
CA ALA A 70 3.65 -14.78 -3.10
C ALA A 70 2.76 -15.79 -2.38
N LEU A 71 3.32 -16.66 -1.54
CA LEU A 71 2.58 -17.66 -0.77
C LEU A 71 1.67 -17.01 0.28
N ALA A 72 2.16 -15.99 0.99
CA ALA A 72 1.34 -15.23 1.94
C ALA A 72 0.18 -14.53 1.22
N SER A 73 0.47 -13.88 0.09
CA SER A 73 -0.54 -13.21 -0.74
C SER A 73 -1.59 -14.19 -1.25
N LEU A 74 -1.16 -15.36 -1.75
CA LEU A 74 -2.06 -16.41 -2.23
C LEU A 74 -2.93 -16.96 -1.09
N ALA A 75 -2.36 -17.19 0.09
CA ALA A 75 -3.11 -17.66 1.24
C ALA A 75 -4.22 -16.67 1.65
N ILE A 76 -3.91 -15.37 1.71
CA ILE A 76 -4.91 -14.33 2.01
C ILE A 76 -5.94 -14.21 0.88
N TYR A 77 -5.54 -14.29 -0.38
CA TYR A 77 -6.45 -14.27 -1.53
C TYR A 77 -7.47 -15.41 -1.45
N LEU A 78 -7.00 -16.63 -1.22
CA LEU A 78 -7.85 -17.82 -1.11
C LEU A 78 -8.77 -17.74 0.11
N LEU A 79 -8.28 -17.22 1.25
CA LEU A 79 -9.08 -17.02 2.44
C LEU A 79 -10.22 -16.01 2.19
N ALA A 80 -9.91 -14.85 1.62
CA ALA A 80 -10.91 -13.83 1.29
C ALA A 80 -11.94 -14.36 0.28
N THR A 81 -11.47 -15.08 -0.75
CA THR A 81 -12.33 -15.75 -1.74
C THR A 81 -13.25 -16.78 -1.09
N LEU A 82 -12.72 -17.62 -0.19
CA LEU A 82 -13.51 -18.61 0.54
C LEU A 82 -14.59 -17.94 1.39
N ILE A 83 -14.26 -16.86 2.11
CA ILE A 83 -15.21 -16.09 2.91
C ILE A 83 -16.31 -15.49 2.00
N ALA A 84 -15.95 -14.93 0.85
CA ALA A 84 -16.91 -14.39 -0.11
C ALA A 84 -17.86 -15.46 -0.69
N ILE A 85 -17.34 -16.66 -1.00
CA ILE A 85 -18.15 -17.81 -1.44
C ILE A 85 -19.09 -18.28 -0.33
N LEU A 86 -18.61 -18.36 0.92
CA LEU A 86 -19.44 -18.71 2.08
C LEU A 86 -20.56 -17.68 2.31
N ARG A 87 -20.29 -16.40 1.99
CA ARG A 87 -21.28 -15.30 1.97
C ARG A 87 -22.18 -15.31 0.74
N ARG A 88 -22.00 -16.26 -0.19
CA ARG A 88 -22.76 -16.43 -1.44
C ARG A 88 -22.70 -15.23 -2.37
N LEU A 89 -21.56 -14.55 -2.40
CA LEU A 89 -21.32 -13.45 -3.34
C LEU A 89 -21.09 -13.99 -4.76
N SER A 90 -21.27 -13.13 -5.77
CA SER A 90 -20.91 -13.47 -7.13
C SER A 90 -19.40 -13.66 -7.29
N VAL A 91 -18.98 -14.41 -8.30
CA VAL A 91 -17.55 -14.61 -8.61
C VAL A 91 -16.83 -13.27 -8.83
N ALA A 92 -17.50 -12.31 -9.47
CA ALA A 92 -16.94 -10.98 -9.71
C ALA A 92 -16.71 -10.22 -8.41
N GLU A 93 -17.68 -10.22 -7.49
CA GLU A 93 -17.52 -9.58 -6.18
C GLU A 93 -16.45 -10.26 -5.34
N ALA A 94 -16.41 -11.60 -5.32
CA ALA A 94 -15.40 -12.37 -4.61
C ALA A 94 -13.98 -12.05 -5.11
N ALA A 95 -13.79 -11.93 -6.43
CA ALA A 95 -12.49 -11.57 -7.02
C ALA A 95 -12.05 -10.15 -6.64
N VAL A 96 -12.97 -9.18 -6.62
CA VAL A 96 -12.67 -7.80 -6.21
C VAL A 96 -12.36 -7.75 -4.71
N GLU A 97 -13.17 -8.38 -3.86
CA GLU A 97 -12.93 -8.44 -2.41
C GLU A 97 -11.57 -9.08 -2.09
N ALA A 98 -11.25 -10.20 -2.73
CA ALA A 98 -9.97 -10.89 -2.55
C ALA A 98 -8.78 -10.04 -3.01
N GLN A 99 -8.92 -9.31 -4.12
CA GLN A 99 -7.90 -8.37 -4.59
C GLN A 99 -7.68 -7.23 -3.60
N CYS A 100 -8.76 -6.64 -3.07
CA CYS A 100 -8.67 -5.58 -2.05
C CYS A 100 -8.06 -6.08 -0.74
N ALA A 101 -8.30 -7.35 -0.37
CA ALA A 101 -7.73 -7.96 0.83
C ALA A 101 -6.21 -8.15 0.75
N VAL A 102 -5.69 -8.46 -0.44
CA VAL A 102 -4.25 -8.70 -0.67
C VAL A 102 -3.49 -7.41 -0.99
N ILE A 103 -4.07 -6.51 -1.79
CA ILE A 103 -3.43 -5.27 -2.24
C ILE A 103 -4.01 -4.07 -1.50
N GLY A 104 -3.99 -4.10 -0.16
CA GLY A 104 -4.56 -3.02 0.64
C GLY A 104 -3.87 -1.68 0.44
N ASN A 105 -2.54 -1.63 0.58
CA ASN A 105 -1.79 -0.37 0.45
C ASN A 105 -0.36 -0.55 -0.08
N VAL A 106 -0.05 -1.68 -0.71
CA VAL A 106 1.32 -2.04 -1.11
C VAL A 106 1.99 -0.95 -1.97
N GLY A 107 1.23 -0.26 -2.83
CA GLY A 107 1.75 0.84 -3.65
C GLY A 107 2.18 2.09 -2.87
N PHE A 108 1.52 2.39 -1.73
CA PHE A 108 1.80 3.58 -0.92
C PHE A 108 2.67 3.26 0.32
N LEU A 109 2.57 2.05 0.86
CA LEU A 109 3.29 1.59 2.05
C LEU A 109 4.49 0.70 1.71
N GLY A 110 4.33 -0.22 0.76
CA GLY A 110 5.36 -1.25 0.46
C GLY A 110 6.59 -0.68 -0.23
N LEU A 111 6.41 0.19 -1.23
CA LEU A 111 7.52 0.80 -1.96
C LEU A 111 8.41 1.70 -1.09
N PRO A 112 7.88 2.59 -0.24
CA PRO A 112 8.71 3.37 0.68
C PRO A 112 9.45 2.52 1.72
N MET A 113 8.86 1.41 2.17
CA MET A 113 9.50 0.50 3.13
C MET A 113 10.68 -0.27 2.53
N LEU A 114 10.70 -0.50 1.21
CA LEU A 114 11.83 -1.13 0.52
C LEU A 114 12.99 -0.15 0.25
N ALA A 115 12.70 1.15 0.27
CA ALA A 115 13.68 2.21 -0.01
C ALA A 115 14.34 2.79 1.26
N MET A 116 13.99 2.27 2.45
CA MET A 116 14.53 2.69 3.75
C MET A 116 15.42 1.64 4.39
#